data_AF-A0A524A6H3-F1
#
_entry.id   AF-A0A524A6H3-F1
#
_cell.length_a   1.000
_cell.length_b   1.000
_cell.length_c   1.000
_cell.angle_alpha   90.00
_cell.angle_beta   90.00
_cell.angle_gamma   90.00
#
_symmetry.space_group_name_H-M   'P 1'
#
loop_
_entity.id
_entity.type
_entity.pdbx_description
1 polymer ?
#
loop_
_entity_poly.entity_id
_entity_poly.type
_entity_poly.pdbx_seq_one_letter_code
_entity_poly.pdbx_strand_id
1 'polypeptide(L)' 'MQEIAASGALEIVTVTPEIEQAAWQLFERYDTVPYLSYTDCTTFAVMQQRGITTVFTGDEHFQILGFTIRP' A
#
# COMPACT_ATOMS: atom_id res chain seq x y z
N MET A 1 -3.91 3.43 19.05
CA MET A 1 -4.13 3.94 17.67
C MET A 1 -4.41 5.45 17.64
N GLN A 2 -5.41 5.95 18.38
CA GLN A 2 -5.76 7.38 18.35
C GLN A 2 -4.64 8.31 18.88
N GLU A 3 -3.88 7.90 19.89
CA GLU A 3 -2.78 8.72 20.45
C GLU A 3 -1.60 8.88 19.48
N ILE A 4 -1.22 7.82 18.77
CA ILE A 4 -0.10 7.87 17.81
C ILE A 4 -0.51 8.70 16.59
N ALA A 5 -1.75 8.55 16.12
CA ALA A 5 -2.31 9.36 15.05
C ALA A 5 -2.31 10.86 15.40
N ALA A 6 -2.54 11.22 16.67
CA ALA A 6 -2.53 12.60 17.16
C ALA A 6 -1.12 13.16 17.45
N SER A 7 -0.08 12.31 17.49
CA SER A 7 1.28 12.69 17.88
C SER A 7 2.06 13.50 16.83
N GLY A 8 1.56 13.57 15.59
CA GLY A 8 2.26 14.17 14.45
C GLY A 8 3.41 13.30 13.90
N ALA A 9 3.69 12.14 14.50
CA ALA A 9 4.70 11.20 14.02
C ALA A 9 4.24 10.37 12.80
N LEU A 10 2.94 10.42 12.47
CA LEU A 10 2.35 9.69 11.35
C LEU A 10 1.62 10.64 10.42
N GLU A 11 1.74 10.40 9.12
CA GLU A 11 0.87 10.98 8.10
C GLU A 11 -0.21 9.95 7.74
N ILE A 12 -1.49 10.34 7.84
CA ILE A 12 -2.61 9.50 7.40
C ILE A 12 -2.94 9.87 5.96
N VAL A 13 -2.80 8.88 5.07
CA VAL A 13 -3.19 9.03 3.67
C VAL A 13 -4.62 8.55 3.48
N THR A 14 -5.52 9.47 3.12
CA THR A 14 -6.87 9.10 2.69
C THR A 14 -6.81 8.53 1.27
N VAL A 15 -7.46 7.39 1.05
CA VAL A 15 -7.61 6.81 -0.29
C VAL A 15 -8.57 7.71 -1.08
N THR A 16 -8.03 8.45 -2.04
CA THR A 16 -8.83 9.30 -2.93
C THR A 16 -9.41 8.49 -4.09
N PRO A 17 -10.40 9.00 -4.83
CA PRO A 17 -10.94 8.30 -6.01
C PRO A 17 -9.88 7.94 -7.04
N GLU A 18 -8.84 8.76 -7.20
CA GLU A 18 -7.72 8.48 -8.11
C GLU A 18 -6.88 7.29 -7.63
N ILE A 19 -6.67 7.18 -6.31
CA ILE A 19 -5.98 6.06 -5.69
C ILE A 19 -6.83 4.79 -5.79
N GLU A 20 -8.14 4.88 -5.54
CA GLU A 20 -9.06 3.74 -5.72
C GLU A 20 -9.04 3.24 -7.16
N GLN A 21 -9.10 4.14 -8.14
CA GLN A 21 -9.06 3.75 -9.55
C GLN A 21 -7.74 3.06 -9.92
N ALA A 22 -6.60 3.58 -9.46
CA ALA A 22 -5.30 2.94 -9.68
C ALA A 22 -5.21 1.58 -8.97
N ALA A 23 -5.72 1.46 -7.75
CA ALA A 23 -5.76 0.21 -7.00
C ALA A 23 -6.62 -0.83 -7.71
N TRP A 24 -7.77 -0.43 -8.26
CA TRP A 24 -8.64 -1.31 -9.03
C TRP A 24 -7.94 -1.87 -10.27
N GLN A 25 -7.24 -1.02 -11.03
CA GLN A 25 -6.47 -1.47 -12.20
C GLN A 25 -5.34 -2.44 -11.82
N LEU A 26 -4.71 -2.25 -10.66
CA LEU A 26 -3.71 -3.19 -10.14
C LEU A 26 -4.35 -4.52 -9.75
N PHE A 27 -5.51 -4.46 -9.08
CA PHE A 27 -6.23 -5.65 -8.64
C PHE A 27 -6.70 -6.50 -9.82
N GLU A 28 -7.21 -5.87 -10.89
CA GLU A 28 -7.55 -6.55 -12.14
C GLU A 28 -6.31 -7.13 -12.85
N ARG A 29 -5.17 -6.42 -12.81
CA ARG A 29 -3.92 -6.88 -13.45
C ARG A 29 -3.31 -8.10 -12.75
N TYR A 30 -3.48 -8.21 -11.44
CA TYR A 30 -2.85 -9.24 -10.61
C TYR A 30 -3.85 -10.27 -10.08
N ASP A 31 -4.97 -10.47 -10.78
CA ASP A 31 -6.02 -11.45 -10.44
C ASP A 31 -5.50 -12.89 -10.29
N THR A 32 -4.38 -13.21 -10.95
CA THR A 32 -3.70 -14.50 -10.90
C THR A 32 -2.68 -14.63 -9.77
N VAL A 33 -2.33 -13.55 -9.07
CA VAL A 33 -1.39 -13.59 -7.95
C VAL A 33 -2.13 -14.09 -6.70
N PRO A 34 -1.77 -15.26 -6.16
CA PRO A 34 -2.47 -15.82 -5.01
C PRO A 34 -2.29 -14.94 -3.78
N TYR A 35 -3.36 -14.82 -2.99
CA TYR A 35 -3.40 -14.10 -1.71
C TYR A 35 -3.16 -12.58 -1.76
N LEU A 36 -3.08 -11.97 -2.95
CA LEU A 36 -3.06 -10.52 -3.09
C LEU A 36 -4.44 -9.93 -2.78
N SER A 37 -4.51 -9.01 -1.81
CA SER A 37 -5.74 -8.34 -1.43
C SER A 37 -5.92 -7.00 -2.15
N TYR A 38 -7.15 -6.49 -2.15
CA TYR A 38 -7.42 -5.13 -2.61
C TYR A 38 -6.68 -4.08 -1.76
N THR A 39 -6.49 -4.34 -0.45
CA THR A 39 -5.74 -3.46 0.45
C THR A 39 -4.26 -3.38 0.10
N ASP A 40 -3.68 -4.47 -0.42
CA ASP A 40 -2.31 -4.43 -0.92
C ASP A 40 -2.24 -3.51 -2.15
N CYS A 41 -3.19 -3.66 -3.07
CA CYS A 41 -3.31 -2.82 -4.27
C CYS A 41 -3.49 -1.33 -3.94
N THR A 42 -4.29 -0.98 -2.93
CA THR A 42 -4.43 0.42 -2.49
C THR A 42 -3.14 0.94 -1.87
N THR A 43 -2.43 0.12 -1.09
CA THR A 43 -1.12 0.47 -0.53
C THR A 43 -0.11 0.72 -1.64
N PHE A 44 -0.07 -0.11 -2.68
CA PHE A 44 0.82 0.09 -3.83
C PHE A 44 0.51 1.35 -4.62
N ALA A 45 -0.77 1.63 -4.88
CA ALA A 45 -1.17 2.86 -5.56
C ALA A 45 -0.69 4.10 -4.79
N VAL A 46 -0.88 4.12 -3.46
CA VAL A 46 -0.38 5.20 -2.58
C VAL A 46 1.14 5.32 -2.65
N MET A 47 1.86 4.19 -2.49
CA MET A 47 3.32 4.18 -2.48
C MET A 47 3.90 4.65 -3.81
N GLN A 48 3.34 4.21 -4.94
CA GLN A 48 3.77 4.62 -6.28
C GLN A 48 3.55 6.12 -6.50
N GLN A 49 2.37 6.63 -6.16
CA GLN A 49 2.05 8.05 -6.32
C GLN A 49 2.96 8.96 -5.47
N ARG A 50 3.43 8.47 -4.32
CA ARG A 50 4.29 9.21 -3.38
C ARG A 50 5.78 8.92 -3.51
N GLY A 51 6.18 8.03 -4.43
CA GLY A 51 7.59 7.63 -4.60
C GLY A 51 8.16 6.87 -3.39
N ILE A 52 7.32 6.21 -2.60
CA ILE A 52 7.73 5.44 -1.42
C ILE A 52 8.18 4.05 -1.89
N THR A 53 9.40 3.66 -1.55
CA THR A 53 10.01 2.38 -1.97
C THR A 53 10.24 1.40 -0.83
N THR A 54 10.03 1.86 0.40
CA THR A 54 10.28 1.09 1.63
C THR A 54 8.98 0.96 2.42
N VAL A 55 8.70 -0.24 2.93
CA VAL A 55 7.49 -0.53 3.70
C VAL A 55 7.86 -1.24 5.01
N PHE A 56 7.20 -0.86 6.08
CA PHE A 56 7.24 -1.57 7.36
C PHE A 56 6.05 -2.51 7.43
N THR A 57 6.27 -3.79 7.16
CA THR A 57 5.23 -4.82 7.14
C THR A 57 5.82 -6.20 7.43
N GLY A 58 5.01 -7.10 7.99
CA GLY A 58 5.31 -8.53 8.09
C GLY A 58 4.79 -9.33 6.90
N ASP A 59 4.15 -8.68 5.93
CA ASP A 59 3.54 -9.32 4.76
C ASP A 59 4.56 -9.47 3.61
N GLU A 60 4.83 -10.71 3.22
CA GLU A 60 5.77 -11.07 2.15
C GLU A 60 5.29 -10.66 0.75
N HIS A 61 3.99 -10.38 0.55
CA HIS A 61 3.46 -9.95 -0.75
C HIS A 61 4.10 -8.65 -1.26
N PHE A 62 4.56 -7.79 -0.35
CA PHE A 62 5.24 -6.55 -0.70
C PHE A 62 6.65 -6.78 -1.30
N GLN A 63 7.30 -7.92 -1.03
CA GLN A 63 8.56 -8.27 -1.68
C GLN A 63 8.34 -8.65 -3.15
N ILE A 64 7.26 -9.39 -3.44
CA ILE A 64 6.90 -9.83 -4.80
C ILE A 64 6.71 -8.62 -5.72
N LEU A 65 6.27 -7.50 -5.16
CA LEU A 65 5.95 -6.28 -5.90
C LEU A 65 7.10 -5.25 -5.87
N GLY A 66 8.29 -5.67 -5.44
CA GLY A 66 9.54 -4.92 -5.60
C GLY A 66 9.84 -3.92 -4.49
N PHE A 67 9.14 -3.97 -3.36
CA PHE A 67 9.37 -3.06 -2.24
C PHE A 67 10.45 -3.59 -1.28
N THR A 68 11.17 -2.67 -0.68
CA THR A 68 12.13 -2.99 0.39
C THR A 68 11.39 -3.09 1.71
N ILE A 69 11.31 -4.28 2.29
CA ILE A 69 10.78 -4.46 3.64
C ILE A 69 11.84 -4.01 4.66
N ARG A 70 11.42 -3.21 5.64
CA ARG A 70 12.22 -2.85 6.83
C ARG A 70 11.44 -3.20 8.10
N PRO A 71 12.06 -3.87 9.08
CA PRO A 71 11.51 -4.04 10.43
C PRO A 71 11.72 -2.79 11.29
#